data_AF-A0A1G9KRC4-F1
#
_entry.id   AF-A0A1G9KRC4-F1
#
_cell.length_a   1.000
_cell.length_b   1.000
_cell.length_c   1.000
_cell.angle_alpha   90.00
_cell.angle_beta   90.00
_cell.angle_gamma   90.00
#
_symmetry.space_group_name_H-M   'P 1'
#
loop_
_entity.id
_entity.type
_entity.pdbx_description
1 polymer ?
#
loop_
_entity_poly.entity_id
_entity_poly.type
_entity_poly.pdbx_seq_one_letter_code
_entity_poly.pdbx_strand_id
1 'polypeptide(L)'
;MPPKRSSSPVGAKLLSKPLEDAKVFRLAKGSERSKVPPPVPPKPKPEDLLKKKKTPPPVPPKPKPEDLKKKPPPVPPKPKPKQDLTPEDEAALSSYTQGGFRQMNPHLRDPSQTLGPMRKKFDEKADRVSEALGKLPNEPGKTYRGADLRNLPDVRNQYQPGNVVKENAFTSTSKNQDTALSGDFKGDTLFNINGKNGKNVTKYSPHDEEEILFDKGTSFRVDSVTRKGNMDHIDMTEL
;
A
#
# COMPACT_ATOMS: atom_id res chain seq x y z
N MET A 1 -45.71 -9.87 29.62
CA MET A 1 -44.78 -8.94 28.92
C MET A 1 -43.43 -9.63 28.77
N PRO A 2 -42.96 -9.94 27.55
CA PRO A 2 -41.58 -10.39 27.34
C PRO A 2 -40.68 -9.20 26.94
N PRO A 3 -39.41 -9.14 27.38
CA PRO A 3 -38.47 -8.18 26.83
C PRO A 3 -37.95 -8.66 25.46
N LYS A 4 -38.18 -7.84 24.44
CA LYS A 4 -37.56 -7.94 23.11
C LYS A 4 -36.05 -7.72 23.26
N ARG A 5 -35.23 -8.69 22.85
CA ARG A 5 -33.80 -8.47 22.57
C ARG A 5 -33.61 -8.34 21.07
N SER A 6 -33.19 -7.15 20.67
CA SER A 6 -32.83 -6.77 19.32
C SER A 6 -31.57 -7.51 18.87
N SER A 7 -31.65 -8.13 17.70
CA SER A 7 -30.50 -8.60 16.93
C SER A 7 -29.76 -7.40 16.32
N SER A 8 -28.52 -7.15 16.74
CA SER A 8 -27.58 -6.30 16.00
C SER A 8 -26.83 -7.16 14.97
N PRO A 9 -26.65 -6.69 13.72
CA PRO A 9 -25.91 -7.43 12.71
C PRO A 9 -24.40 -7.30 12.93
N VAL A 10 -23.73 -8.40 12.60
CA VAL A 10 -22.29 -8.65 12.64
C VAL A 10 -21.53 -7.58 11.85
N GLY A 11 -20.71 -6.79 12.54
CA GLY A 11 -19.74 -5.89 11.92
C GLY A 11 -18.65 -6.69 11.22
N ALA A 12 -18.42 -6.41 9.95
CA ALA A 12 -17.30 -6.92 9.18
C ALA A 12 -15.99 -6.51 9.88
N LYS A 13 -15.32 -7.51 10.46
CA LYS A 13 -14.05 -7.36 11.16
C LYS A 13 -12.96 -7.23 10.09
N LEU A 14 -12.53 -6.00 9.80
CA LEU A 14 -11.30 -5.72 9.06
C LEU A 14 -10.11 -6.20 9.91
N LEU A 15 -9.77 -7.49 9.80
CA LEU A 15 -8.48 -7.99 10.25
C LEU A 15 -7.46 -7.68 9.16
N SER A 16 -6.81 -6.52 9.27
CA SER A 16 -5.55 -6.27 8.58
C SER A 16 -4.49 -7.18 9.22
N LYS A 17 -4.25 -8.35 8.63
CA LYS A 17 -3.07 -9.15 8.96
C LYS A 17 -1.83 -8.45 8.36
N PRO A 18 -0.71 -8.45 9.09
CA PRO A 18 0.46 -7.71 8.67
C PRO A 18 1.25 -8.35 7.52
N LEU A 19 2.00 -7.50 6.81
CA LEU A 19 3.05 -7.88 5.88
C LEU A 19 4.24 -8.41 6.69
N GLU A 20 4.34 -9.73 6.81
CA GLU A 20 5.63 -10.39 7.06
C GLU A 20 6.45 -10.18 5.79
N ASP A 21 7.34 -9.18 5.76
CA ASP A 21 8.19 -8.98 4.58
C ASP A 21 9.02 -10.25 4.34
N ALA A 22 8.81 -10.79 3.14
CA ALA A 22 9.63 -11.71 2.41
C ALA A 22 11.09 -11.77 2.88
N LYS A 23 11.38 -12.76 3.74
CA LYS A 23 12.69 -13.37 4.02
C LYS A 23 13.92 -12.49 3.69
N VAL A 24 14.17 -11.46 4.48
CA VAL A 24 15.54 -10.99 4.72
C VAL A 24 16.20 -11.93 5.72
N PHE A 25 16.44 -13.18 5.35
CA PHE A 25 17.38 -14.09 6.02
C PHE A 25 17.65 -15.32 5.13
N ARG A 26 18.82 -15.34 4.49
CA ARG A 26 19.53 -16.59 4.21
C ARG A 26 21.01 -16.39 4.47
N LEU A 27 21.41 -16.78 5.68
CA LEU A 27 22.77 -17.17 5.98
C LEU A 27 23.11 -18.37 5.07
N ALA A 28 24.23 -18.28 4.35
CA ALA A 28 24.71 -19.31 3.45
C ALA A 28 24.98 -20.62 4.22
N LYS A 29 24.49 -21.75 3.68
CA LYS A 29 25.13 -23.08 3.70
C LYS A 29 24.30 -24.11 2.89
N GLY A 30 24.98 -24.80 1.96
CA GLY A 30 24.76 -26.22 1.66
C GLY A 30 23.70 -26.63 0.62
N SER A 31 24.17 -26.88 -0.61
CA SER A 31 23.99 -28.12 -1.43
C SER A 31 22.74 -29.02 -1.23
N GLU A 32 21.90 -29.18 -2.27
CA GLU A 32 21.70 -30.43 -3.05
C GLU A 32 20.39 -30.48 -3.90
N ARG A 33 20.57 -30.93 -5.15
CA ARG A 33 19.75 -31.82 -6.02
C ARG A 33 18.27 -31.52 -6.38
N SER A 34 18.12 -31.15 -7.66
CA SER A 34 17.17 -31.62 -8.69
C SER A 34 15.97 -32.51 -8.31
N LYS A 35 14.74 -32.03 -8.57
CA LYS A 35 13.58 -32.85 -8.99
C LYS A 35 12.68 -32.07 -9.97
N VAL A 36 12.29 -32.74 -11.06
CA VAL A 36 11.42 -32.25 -12.15
C VAL A 36 9.95 -32.22 -11.70
N PRO A 37 9.15 -31.17 -12.01
CA PRO A 37 7.72 -31.17 -11.72
C PRO A 37 6.88 -31.93 -12.78
N PRO A 38 5.74 -32.52 -12.40
CA PRO A 38 4.85 -33.28 -13.30
C PRO A 38 4.04 -32.37 -14.27
N PRO A 39 3.47 -32.94 -15.35
CA PRO A 39 2.85 -32.18 -16.44
C PRO A 39 1.50 -31.53 -16.07
N VAL A 40 1.24 -30.38 -16.71
CA VAL A 40 0.05 -29.51 -16.53
C VAL A 40 -1.15 -30.04 -17.33
N PRO A 41 -2.38 -30.05 -16.78
CA PRO A 41 -3.59 -30.45 -17.50
C PRO A 41 -4.02 -29.43 -18.59
N PRO A 42 -4.72 -29.88 -19.66
CA PRO A 42 -5.02 -29.05 -20.83
C PRO A 42 -6.03 -27.93 -20.54
N LYS A 43 -5.82 -26.78 -21.19
CA LYS A 43 -6.71 -25.60 -21.12
C LYS A 43 -8.05 -25.86 -21.85
N PRO A 44 -9.17 -25.29 -21.37
CA PRO A 44 -10.46 -25.36 -22.05
C PRO A 44 -10.46 -24.59 -23.38
N LYS A 45 -11.27 -25.07 -24.34
CA LYS A 45 -11.33 -24.56 -25.72
C LYS A 45 -12.05 -23.21 -25.83
N PRO A 46 -11.78 -22.42 -26.90
CA PRO A 46 -12.18 -21.01 -27.00
C PRO A 46 -13.68 -20.70 -27.24
N GLU A 47 -14.56 -21.70 -27.20
CA GLU A 47 -15.96 -21.52 -27.65
C GLU A 47 -16.94 -21.08 -26.53
N ASP A 48 -16.50 -21.01 -25.26
CA ASP A 48 -17.37 -20.63 -24.13
C ASP A 48 -17.40 -19.12 -23.79
N LEU A 49 -16.75 -18.25 -24.58
CA LEU A 49 -16.60 -16.81 -24.24
C LEU A 49 -17.52 -15.83 -24.98
N LEU A 50 -18.45 -16.30 -25.82
CA LEU A 50 -19.37 -15.40 -26.54
C LEU A 50 -20.82 -15.61 -26.12
N LYS A 51 -21.29 -14.82 -25.14
CA LYS A 51 -22.67 -14.28 -25.01
C LYS A 51 -22.85 -13.52 -23.69
N LYS A 52 -22.42 -12.26 -23.61
CA LYS A 52 -23.05 -11.25 -22.72
C LYS A 52 -23.07 -9.89 -23.40
N LYS A 53 -24.25 -9.48 -23.85
CA LYS A 53 -24.55 -8.14 -24.36
C LYS A 53 -24.37 -7.12 -23.24
N LYS A 54 -23.66 -6.03 -23.52
CA LYS A 54 -23.44 -4.89 -22.62
C LYS A 54 -24.72 -4.03 -22.57
N THR A 55 -25.35 -3.92 -21.41
CA THR A 55 -26.26 -2.81 -21.07
C THR A 55 -25.48 -1.76 -20.28
N PRO A 56 -25.68 -0.46 -20.53
CA PRO A 56 -25.05 0.59 -19.75
C PRO A 56 -25.55 0.55 -18.28
N PRO A 57 -24.71 0.93 -17.30
CA PRO A 57 -25.13 0.96 -15.90
C PRO A 57 -26.21 2.05 -15.69
N PRO A 58 -27.18 1.82 -14.79
CA PRO A 58 -28.21 2.81 -14.51
C PRO A 58 -27.62 4.07 -13.88
N VAL A 59 -28.11 5.22 -14.33
CA VAL A 59 -27.82 6.53 -13.74
C VAL A 59 -28.25 6.50 -12.25
N PRO A 60 -27.40 6.94 -11.31
CA PRO A 60 -27.76 6.97 -9.91
C PRO A 60 -28.98 7.89 -9.68
N PRO A 61 -29.94 7.50 -8.83
CA PRO A 61 -31.12 8.31 -8.59
C PRO A 61 -30.73 9.64 -7.94
N LYS A 62 -31.34 10.73 -8.42
CA LYS A 62 -31.22 12.05 -7.78
C LYS A 62 -31.67 11.94 -6.31
N PRO A 63 -30.95 12.55 -5.35
CA PRO A 63 -31.31 12.51 -3.95
C PRO A 63 -32.70 13.12 -3.73
N LYS A 64 -33.48 12.51 -2.83
CA LYS A 64 -34.82 12.97 -2.47
C LYS A 64 -34.73 14.33 -1.74
N PRO A 65 -35.73 15.22 -1.88
CA PRO A 65 -35.72 16.56 -1.27
C PRO A 65 -35.57 16.59 0.27
N GLU A 66 -35.76 15.45 0.95
CA GLU A 66 -35.71 15.33 2.41
C GLU A 66 -34.29 15.23 2.98
N ASP A 67 -33.25 15.00 2.16
CA ASP A 67 -31.84 14.94 2.61
C ASP A 67 -31.15 16.32 2.69
N LEU A 68 -31.82 17.41 2.31
CA LEU A 68 -31.24 18.77 2.27
C LEU A 68 -31.21 19.50 3.64
N LYS A 69 -31.60 18.85 4.74
CA LYS A 69 -31.63 19.49 6.08
C LYS A 69 -30.53 19.02 7.05
N LYS A 70 -29.54 18.24 6.60
CA LYS A 70 -28.38 17.91 7.44
C LYS A 70 -27.34 19.01 7.29
N LYS A 71 -26.92 19.61 8.43
CA LYS A 71 -25.81 20.57 8.47
C LYS A 71 -24.63 19.99 7.67
N PRO A 72 -23.98 20.76 6.79
CA PRO A 72 -22.81 20.29 6.08
C PRO A 72 -21.78 19.77 7.10
N PRO A 73 -21.06 18.68 6.79
CA PRO A 73 -19.95 18.24 7.62
C PRO A 73 -19.01 19.42 7.84
N PRO A 74 -18.36 19.53 9.03
CA PRO A 74 -17.44 20.62 9.29
C PRO A 74 -16.41 20.67 8.16
N VAL A 75 -16.30 21.85 7.56
CA VAL A 75 -15.27 22.16 6.56
C VAL A 75 -13.93 21.69 7.13
N PRO A 76 -13.12 20.92 6.38
CA PRO A 76 -11.80 20.53 6.86
C PRO A 76 -11.04 21.80 7.31
N PRO A 77 -10.29 21.74 8.42
CA PRO A 77 -9.56 22.89 8.91
C PRO A 77 -8.70 23.46 7.78
N LYS A 78 -8.72 24.79 7.64
CA LYS A 78 -7.90 25.52 6.65
C LYS A 78 -6.46 24.98 6.72
N PRO A 79 -5.79 24.74 5.57
CA PRO A 79 -4.44 24.22 5.56
C PRO A 79 -3.54 25.12 6.40
N LYS A 80 -2.82 24.53 7.37
CA LYS A 80 -1.79 25.23 8.13
C LYS A 80 -0.78 25.82 7.13
N PRO A 81 -0.17 26.98 7.40
CA PRO A 81 0.90 27.52 6.55
C PRO A 81 1.95 26.44 6.32
N LYS A 82 2.40 26.26 5.07
CA LYS A 82 3.53 25.37 4.78
C LYS A 82 4.73 25.91 5.56
N GLN A 83 5.08 25.22 6.64
CA GLN A 83 6.27 25.53 7.41
C GLN A 83 7.48 25.06 6.62
N ASP A 84 8.57 25.83 6.65
CA ASP A 84 9.83 25.41 6.05
C ASP A 84 10.35 24.16 6.76
N LEU A 85 11.15 23.37 6.04
CA LEU A 85 11.84 22.24 6.64
C LEU A 85 12.91 22.74 7.62
N THR A 86 12.87 22.15 8.81
CA THR A 86 13.88 22.28 9.86
C THR A 86 14.97 21.22 9.69
N PRO A 87 16.17 21.41 10.26
CA PRO A 87 17.20 20.36 10.29
C PRO A 87 16.68 19.02 10.85
N GLU A 88 15.77 19.07 11.82
CA GLU A 88 15.14 17.88 12.38
C GLU A 88 14.19 17.19 11.40
N ASP A 89 13.56 17.93 10.48
CA ASP A 89 12.72 17.35 9.41
C ASP A 89 13.62 16.59 8.43
N GLU A 90 14.72 17.21 8.01
CA GLU A 90 15.68 16.59 7.11
C GLU A 90 16.33 15.36 7.74
N ALA A 91 16.68 15.43 9.03
CA ALA A 91 17.21 14.29 9.77
C ALA A 91 16.20 13.14 9.89
N ALA A 92 14.90 13.44 10.06
CA ALA A 92 13.87 12.41 10.11
C ALA A 92 13.69 11.70 8.77
N LEU A 93 13.64 12.46 7.66
CA LEU A 93 13.56 11.90 6.31
C LEU A 93 14.80 11.08 5.99
N SER A 94 15.98 11.61 6.27
CA SER A 94 17.27 10.95 6.07
C SER A 94 17.39 9.67 6.90
N SER A 95 16.98 9.70 8.16
CA SER A 95 16.97 8.49 8.99
C SER A 95 16.01 7.42 8.47
N TYR A 96 14.87 7.81 7.89
CA TYR A 96 13.94 6.85 7.29
C TYR A 96 14.56 6.18 6.06
N THR A 97 15.04 6.96 5.10
CA THR A 97 15.60 6.50 3.80
C THR A 97 16.89 5.69 3.97
N GLN A 98 17.74 6.01 4.97
CA GLN A 98 19.00 5.30 5.22
C GLN A 98 18.84 3.91 5.89
N GLY A 99 17.63 3.52 6.28
CA GLY A 99 17.39 2.20 6.88
C GLY A 99 16.41 2.18 8.05
N GLY A 100 15.98 3.35 8.54
CA GLY A 100 14.95 3.45 9.58
C GLY A 100 13.64 2.76 9.18
N PHE A 101 13.33 2.72 7.88
CA PHE A 101 12.20 1.99 7.32
C PHE A 101 12.18 0.50 7.72
N ARG A 102 13.34 -0.14 7.92
CA ARG A 102 13.44 -1.59 8.21
C ARG A 102 12.84 -1.99 9.55
N GLN A 103 12.76 -1.06 10.50
CA GLN A 103 12.11 -1.29 11.80
C GLN A 103 10.74 -0.63 11.87
N MET A 104 10.63 0.57 11.29
CA MET A 104 9.41 1.38 11.35
C MET A 104 8.27 0.76 10.53
N ASN A 105 8.52 0.30 9.31
CA ASN A 105 7.45 -0.22 8.46
C ASN A 105 6.87 -1.55 8.99
N PRO A 106 7.68 -2.54 9.44
CA PRO A 106 7.12 -3.72 10.10
C PRO A 106 6.30 -3.36 11.34
N HIS A 107 6.79 -2.42 12.16
CA HIS A 107 6.05 -1.93 13.32
C HIS A 107 4.68 -1.35 12.94
N LEU A 108 4.64 -0.47 11.93
CA LEU A 108 3.40 0.17 11.49
C LEU A 108 2.41 -0.84 10.88
N ARG A 109 2.90 -1.93 10.29
CA ARG A 109 2.05 -2.99 9.72
C ARG A 109 1.53 -3.96 10.78
N ASP A 110 2.37 -4.34 11.75
CA ASP A 110 1.97 -5.07 12.95
C ASP A 110 2.51 -4.44 14.25
N PRO A 111 1.76 -3.52 14.86
CA PRO A 111 2.17 -2.96 16.14
C PRO A 111 2.18 -4.00 17.27
N SER A 112 1.56 -5.17 17.09
CA SER A 112 1.53 -6.23 18.11
C SER A 112 2.86 -6.99 18.23
N GLN A 113 3.69 -7.00 17.18
CA GLN A 113 5.05 -7.59 17.22
C GLN A 113 6.06 -6.71 17.95
N THR A 114 5.72 -5.45 18.23
CA THR A 114 6.63 -4.52 18.90
C THR A 114 6.19 -4.27 20.34
N LEU A 115 7.05 -4.65 21.29
CA LEU A 115 6.72 -4.62 22.71
C LEU A 115 7.37 -3.43 23.44
N GLY A 116 6.72 -3.00 24.51
CA GLY A 116 7.29 -2.09 25.50
C GLY A 116 7.67 -0.71 24.93
N PRO A 117 8.73 -0.08 25.47
CA PRO A 117 9.13 1.29 25.09
C PRO A 117 9.47 1.46 23.60
N MET A 118 9.81 0.37 22.90
CA MET A 118 10.14 0.42 21.47
C MET A 118 8.95 0.79 20.58
N ARG A 119 7.73 0.39 20.98
CA ARG A 119 6.51 0.75 20.25
C ARG A 119 6.33 2.27 20.19
N LYS A 120 6.33 2.91 21.37
CA LYS A 120 6.21 4.38 21.47
C LYS A 120 7.30 5.08 20.65
N LYS A 121 8.53 4.58 20.71
CA LYS A 121 9.66 5.13 19.96
C LYS A 121 9.46 5.04 18.44
N PHE A 122 8.91 3.95 17.92
CA PHE A 122 8.63 3.83 16.48
C PHE A 122 7.43 4.66 16.06
N ASP A 123 6.38 4.75 16.88
CA ASP A 123 5.25 5.65 16.66
C ASP A 123 5.73 7.11 16.56
N GLU A 124 6.51 7.59 17.53
CA GLU A 124 7.07 8.95 17.55
C GLU A 124 7.96 9.23 16.34
N LYS A 125 8.81 8.27 15.96
CA LYS A 125 9.64 8.40 14.75
C LYS A 125 8.80 8.47 13.48
N ALA A 126 7.76 7.65 13.38
CA ALA A 126 6.85 7.67 12.25
C ALA A 126 6.08 9.00 12.20
N ASP A 127 5.64 9.55 13.32
CA ASP A 127 4.99 10.86 13.38
C ASP A 127 5.93 11.96 12.88
N ARG A 128 7.19 11.93 13.32
CA ARG A 128 8.21 12.89 12.89
C ARG A 128 8.45 12.87 11.38
N VAL A 129 8.44 11.67 10.76
CA VAL A 129 8.56 11.51 9.30
C VAL A 129 7.32 12.07 8.59
N SER A 130 6.11 11.73 9.06
CA SER A 130 4.86 12.26 8.51
C SER A 130 4.80 13.80 8.58
N GLU A 131 5.23 14.39 9.69
CA GLU A 131 5.32 15.85 9.86
C GLU A 131 6.27 16.48 8.84
N ALA A 132 7.46 15.88 8.63
CA ALA A 132 8.42 16.34 7.65
C ALA A 132 7.88 16.22 6.21
N LEU A 133 7.24 15.09 5.87
CA LEU A 133 6.59 14.88 4.57
C LEU A 133 5.49 15.92 4.31
N GLY A 134 4.72 16.29 5.35
CA GLY A 134 3.67 17.30 5.27
C GLY A 134 4.15 18.69 4.82
N LYS A 135 5.44 18.99 5.01
CA LYS A 135 6.07 20.26 4.60
C LYS A 135 6.57 20.25 3.16
N LEU A 136 6.79 19.07 2.58
CA LEU A 136 7.24 18.93 1.20
C LEU A 136 6.09 19.17 0.20
N PRO A 137 6.38 19.73 -0.99
CA PRO A 137 5.39 19.78 -2.07
C PRO A 137 4.95 18.37 -2.47
N ASN A 138 3.67 18.23 -2.84
CA ASN A 138 3.21 17.02 -3.50
C ASN A 138 3.91 16.89 -4.85
N GLU A 139 4.26 15.66 -5.22
CA GLU A 139 4.73 15.29 -6.53
C GLU A 139 3.77 14.24 -7.13
N PRO A 140 2.65 14.69 -7.74
CA PRO A 140 1.70 13.79 -8.39
C PRO A 140 2.33 13.13 -9.61
N GLY A 141 1.98 11.88 -9.87
CA GLY A 141 2.46 11.16 -11.04
C GLY A 141 2.48 9.65 -10.85
N LYS A 142 2.99 8.97 -11.89
CA LYS A 142 3.17 7.53 -11.89
C LYS A 142 4.50 7.14 -11.25
N THR A 143 4.45 6.21 -10.32
CA THR A 143 5.60 5.65 -9.60
C THR A 143 5.51 4.14 -9.52
N TYR A 144 6.59 3.49 -9.13
CA TYR A 144 6.78 2.05 -9.18
C TYR A 144 7.29 1.50 -7.86
N ARG A 145 6.82 0.31 -7.48
CA ARG A 145 7.33 -0.41 -6.31
C ARG A 145 7.42 -1.91 -6.59
N GLY A 146 8.60 -2.49 -6.42
CA GLY A 146 8.77 -3.94 -6.39
C GLY A 146 8.46 -4.53 -5.02
N ALA A 147 7.91 -5.74 -5.01
CA ALA A 147 7.72 -6.54 -3.81
C ALA A 147 7.71 -8.04 -4.14
N ASP A 148 8.07 -8.88 -3.16
CA ASP A 148 7.91 -10.33 -3.24
C ASP A 148 6.73 -10.79 -2.39
N LEU A 149 5.63 -11.15 -3.06
CA LEU A 149 4.40 -11.61 -2.42
C LEU A 149 4.20 -13.13 -2.59
N ARG A 150 5.17 -13.87 -3.15
CA ARG A 150 5.03 -15.30 -3.49
C ARG A 150 4.55 -16.17 -2.34
N ASN A 151 5.01 -15.86 -1.13
CA ASN A 151 4.72 -16.64 0.07
C ASN A 151 3.73 -15.92 1.01
N LEU A 152 3.04 -14.89 0.53
CA LEU A 152 2.14 -14.05 1.32
C LEU A 152 0.73 -14.03 0.70
N PRO A 153 0.02 -15.17 0.64
CA PRO A 153 -1.28 -15.27 -0.02
C PRO A 153 -2.32 -14.32 0.59
N ASP A 154 -2.32 -14.16 1.91
CA ASP A 154 -3.23 -13.26 2.63
C ASP A 154 -3.02 -11.79 2.22
N VAL A 155 -1.78 -11.38 1.98
CA VAL A 155 -1.44 -10.03 1.52
C VAL A 155 -1.83 -9.87 0.06
N ARG A 156 -1.46 -10.83 -0.78
CA ARG A 156 -1.77 -10.83 -2.21
C ARG A 156 -3.28 -10.77 -2.48
N ASN A 157 -4.09 -11.40 -1.64
CA ASN A 157 -5.55 -11.36 -1.72
C ASN A 157 -6.15 -9.98 -1.41
N GLN A 158 -5.40 -9.08 -0.78
CA GLN A 158 -5.83 -7.69 -0.58
C GLN A 158 -5.77 -6.89 -1.88
N TYR A 159 -4.82 -7.21 -2.76
CA TYR A 159 -4.60 -6.49 -4.01
C TYR A 159 -5.40 -7.07 -5.19
N GLN A 160 -6.72 -7.17 -5.05
CA GLN A 160 -7.61 -7.59 -6.14
C GLN A 160 -8.32 -6.38 -6.76
N PRO A 161 -8.60 -6.38 -8.08
CA PRO A 161 -9.27 -5.26 -8.72
C PRO A 161 -10.57 -4.85 -8.01
N GLY A 162 -10.74 -3.55 -7.78
CA GLY A 162 -11.86 -2.98 -7.03
C GLY A 162 -11.64 -2.87 -5.53
N ASN A 163 -10.66 -3.57 -4.95
CA ASN A 163 -10.34 -3.42 -3.54
C ASN A 163 -9.70 -2.04 -3.27
N VAL A 164 -9.95 -1.53 -2.06
CA VAL A 164 -9.20 -0.42 -1.49
C VAL A 164 -8.25 -0.97 -0.45
N VAL A 165 -6.95 -0.76 -0.65
CA VAL A 165 -5.89 -1.16 0.25
C VAL A 165 -5.39 0.06 0.99
N LYS A 166 -5.39 0.00 2.33
CA LYS A 166 -4.75 1.00 3.17
C LYS A 166 -3.38 0.49 3.58
N GLU A 167 -2.34 1.18 3.14
CA GLU A 167 -0.97 0.88 3.55
C GLU A 167 -0.73 1.49 4.93
N ASN A 168 -0.71 0.66 5.99
CA ASN A 168 -0.52 1.18 7.35
C ASN A 168 0.88 1.78 7.56
N ALA A 169 1.87 1.29 6.83
CA ALA A 169 3.23 1.85 6.79
C ALA A 169 3.37 2.89 5.68
N PHE A 170 4.52 3.56 5.64
CA PHE A 170 4.92 4.37 4.50
C PHE A 170 5.08 3.52 3.24
N THR A 171 4.74 4.08 2.08
CA THR A 171 4.91 3.41 0.79
C THR A 171 6.01 4.08 0.00
N SER A 172 7.22 3.51 0.08
CA SER A 172 8.35 3.92 -0.76
C SER A 172 8.17 3.42 -2.19
N THR A 173 8.37 4.32 -3.15
CA THR A 173 8.27 4.06 -4.59
C THR A 173 9.39 4.78 -5.33
N SER A 174 9.67 4.39 -6.57
CA SER A 174 10.61 5.07 -7.46
C SER A 174 9.89 5.62 -8.69
N LYS A 175 10.38 6.73 -9.24
CA LYS A 175 9.98 7.16 -10.59
C LYS A 175 10.52 6.25 -11.70
N ASN A 176 11.59 5.51 -11.41
CA ASN A 176 12.23 4.60 -12.33
C ASN A 176 11.78 3.15 -12.06
N GLN A 177 11.21 2.50 -13.08
CA GLN A 177 10.73 1.13 -12.96
C GLN A 177 11.87 0.12 -12.75
N ASP A 178 13.03 0.33 -13.38
CA ASP A 178 14.17 -0.57 -13.26
C ASP A 178 14.77 -0.50 -11.85
N THR A 179 14.87 0.70 -11.28
CA THR A 179 15.23 0.91 -9.87
C THR A 179 14.27 0.16 -8.95
N ALA A 180 12.95 0.30 -9.17
CA ALA A 180 11.92 -0.39 -8.37
C ALA A 180 11.99 -1.92 -8.43
N LEU A 181 12.66 -2.50 -9.44
CA LEU A 181 12.82 -3.94 -9.63
C LEU A 181 14.23 -4.46 -9.28
N SER A 182 15.07 -3.60 -8.72
CA SER A 182 16.47 -3.90 -8.39
C SER A 182 16.68 -4.10 -6.88
N GLY A 183 17.87 -4.60 -6.51
CA GLY A 183 18.30 -4.70 -5.12
C GLY A 183 17.33 -5.45 -4.21
N ASP A 184 17.07 -4.86 -3.03
CA ASP A 184 16.16 -5.39 -2.00
C ASP A 184 14.68 -5.37 -2.43
N PHE A 185 14.34 -4.67 -3.51
CA PHE A 185 12.96 -4.54 -4.02
C PHE A 185 12.62 -5.56 -5.10
N LYS A 186 13.58 -6.39 -5.50
CA LYS A 186 13.37 -7.45 -6.48
C LYS A 186 12.38 -8.49 -5.96
N GLY A 187 11.28 -8.70 -6.69
CA GLY A 187 10.26 -9.68 -6.33
C GLY A 187 9.40 -10.16 -7.50
N ASP A 188 8.26 -10.77 -7.19
CA ASP A 188 7.29 -11.30 -8.16
C ASP A 188 6.14 -10.32 -8.46
N THR A 189 6.16 -9.14 -7.85
CA THR A 189 5.09 -8.16 -7.95
C THR A 189 5.66 -6.78 -8.24
N LEU A 190 5.10 -6.09 -9.23
CA LEU A 190 5.34 -4.69 -9.53
C LEU A 190 4.04 -3.91 -9.35
N PHE A 191 4.04 -2.97 -8.40
CA PHE A 191 2.98 -1.99 -8.26
C PHE A 191 3.25 -0.80 -9.18
N ASN A 192 2.27 -0.44 -10.00
CA ASN A 192 2.24 0.82 -10.75
C ASN A 192 1.26 1.76 -10.07
N ILE A 193 1.76 2.80 -9.44
CA ILE A 193 0.97 3.67 -8.56
C ILE A 193 0.78 5.01 -9.24
N ASN A 194 -0.46 5.38 -9.54
CA ASN A 194 -0.85 6.72 -9.91
C ASN A 194 -1.19 7.52 -8.64
N GLY A 195 -0.24 8.33 -8.19
CA GLY A 195 -0.33 9.08 -6.93
C GLY A 195 -0.56 10.58 -7.11
N LYS A 196 -1.06 11.21 -6.06
CA LYS A 196 -1.30 12.67 -5.96
C LYS A 196 -0.64 13.34 -4.76
N ASN A 197 -0.30 12.60 -3.70
CA ASN A 197 0.29 13.15 -2.47
C ASN A 197 1.70 12.64 -2.13
N GLY A 198 2.31 11.80 -2.98
CA GLY A 198 3.69 11.36 -2.82
C GLY A 198 4.66 12.56 -2.74
N LYS A 199 5.77 12.41 -2.00
CA LYS A 199 6.77 13.45 -1.80
C LYS A 199 8.12 13.00 -2.34
N ASN A 200 8.81 13.89 -3.04
CA ASN A 200 10.20 13.63 -3.42
C ASN A 200 11.09 13.62 -2.19
N VAL A 201 11.72 12.49 -1.91
CA VAL A 201 12.70 12.36 -0.82
C VAL A 201 14.10 12.01 -1.30
N THR A 202 14.33 12.05 -2.63
CA THR A 202 15.63 11.71 -3.26
C THR A 202 16.80 12.43 -2.60
N LYS A 203 16.66 13.73 -2.29
CA LYS A 203 17.75 14.52 -1.68
C LYS A 203 18.12 14.11 -0.25
N TYR A 204 17.29 13.29 0.41
CA TYR A 204 17.56 12.77 1.76
C TYR A 204 17.96 11.30 1.74
N SER A 205 17.89 10.63 0.60
CA SER A 205 18.34 9.25 0.45
C SER A 205 19.83 9.23 0.09
N PRO A 206 20.63 8.31 0.65
CA PRO A 206 22.00 8.07 0.19
C PRO A 206 22.00 7.30 -1.16
N HIS A 207 20.85 6.84 -1.62
CA HIS A 207 20.69 6.04 -2.83
C HIS A 207 20.04 6.88 -3.94
N ASP A 208 20.53 6.70 -5.17
CA ASP A 208 19.93 7.31 -6.36
C ASP A 208 18.73 6.49 -6.81
N GLU A 209 17.64 6.62 -6.06
CA GLU A 209 16.42 5.82 -6.25
C GLU A 209 15.27 6.61 -6.86
N GLU A 210 15.44 7.91 -7.09
CA GLU A 210 14.37 8.84 -7.46
C GLU A 210 13.11 8.62 -6.59
N GLU A 211 13.32 8.53 -5.27
CA GLU A 211 12.30 8.04 -4.34
C GLU A 211 11.17 9.04 -4.18
N ILE A 212 9.95 8.53 -4.36
CA ILE A 212 8.70 9.18 -4.01
C ILE A 212 8.09 8.41 -2.83
N LEU A 213 7.95 9.08 -1.69
CA LEU A 213 7.44 8.51 -0.46
C LEU A 213 6.00 8.97 -0.22
N PHE A 214 5.09 7.99 -0.09
CA PHE A 214 3.74 8.25 0.39
C PHE A 214 3.68 8.07 1.91
N ASP A 215 2.90 8.93 2.56
CA ASP A 215 2.72 8.90 4.01
C ASP A 215 2.08 7.58 4.48
N LYS A 216 2.27 7.25 5.75
CA LYS A 216 1.64 6.11 6.39
C LYS A 216 0.12 6.27 6.41
N GLY A 217 -0.60 5.19 6.20
CA GLY A 217 -2.06 5.17 6.14
C GLY A 217 -2.64 5.63 4.80
N THR A 218 -1.81 5.88 3.78
CA THR A 218 -2.29 6.18 2.42
C THR A 218 -3.13 5.03 1.88
N SER A 219 -4.27 5.36 1.25
CA SER A 219 -5.18 4.39 0.68
C SER A 219 -5.13 4.42 -0.84
N PHE A 220 -5.15 3.24 -1.43
CA PHE A 220 -5.07 3.04 -2.88
C PHE A 220 -6.18 2.11 -3.34
N ARG A 221 -6.86 2.46 -4.43
CA ARG A 221 -7.74 1.53 -5.13
C ARG A 221 -6.91 0.70 -6.10
N VAL A 222 -7.13 -0.61 -6.12
CA VAL A 222 -6.56 -1.51 -7.11
C VAL A 222 -7.42 -1.43 -8.37
N ASP A 223 -6.82 -0.99 -9.47
CA ASP A 223 -7.49 -0.82 -10.75
C ASP A 223 -7.42 -2.10 -11.57
N SER A 224 -6.26 -2.77 -11.58
CA SER A 224 -6.00 -3.92 -12.44
C SER A 224 -4.91 -4.82 -11.86
N VAL A 225 -4.98 -6.12 -12.16
CA VAL A 225 -3.92 -7.10 -11.89
C VAL A 225 -3.67 -7.88 -13.17
N THR A 226 -2.46 -7.78 -13.72
CA THR A 226 -2.05 -8.46 -14.95
C THR A 226 -0.79 -9.28 -14.73
N ARG A 227 -0.83 -10.57 -15.02
CA ARG A 227 0.37 -11.43 -14.99
C ARG A 227 1.17 -11.27 -16.28
N LYS A 228 2.44 -10.87 -16.18
CA LYS A 228 3.42 -10.84 -17.28
C LYS A 228 4.59 -11.75 -16.94
N GLY A 229 4.70 -12.88 -17.64
CA GLY A 229 5.68 -13.91 -17.30
C GLY A 229 5.47 -14.41 -15.87
N ASN A 230 6.50 -14.25 -15.02
CA ASN A 230 6.46 -14.65 -13.61
C ASN A 230 6.12 -13.49 -12.66
N MET A 231 5.78 -12.31 -13.18
CA MET A 231 5.54 -11.11 -12.39
C MET A 231 4.09 -10.63 -12.51
N ASP A 232 3.47 -10.29 -11.39
CA ASP A 232 2.20 -9.59 -11.37
C ASP A 232 2.41 -8.09 -11.44
N HIS A 233 1.72 -7.44 -12.36
CA HIS A 233 1.64 -6.00 -12.45
C HIS A 233 0.31 -5.57 -11.83
N ILE A 234 0.38 -4.77 -10.77
CA ILE A 234 -0.79 -4.30 -10.04
C ILE A 234 -0.88 -2.79 -10.24
N ASP A 235 -1.87 -2.35 -11.01
CA ASP A 235 -2.12 -0.93 -11.23
C ASP A 235 -3.02 -0.39 -10.11
N MET A 236 -2.63 0.73 -9.52
CA MET A 236 -3.31 1.30 -8.37
C MET A 236 -3.39 2.82 -8.47
N THR A 237 -4.48 3.39 -7.96
CA THR A 237 -4.69 4.83 -7.89
C THR A 237 -4.87 5.27 -6.44
N GLU A 238 -4.12 6.29 -6.01
CA GLU A 238 -4.29 6.91 -4.70
C GLU A 238 -5.67 7.57 -4.57
N LEU A 239 -6.33 7.36 -3.41
CA LEU A 239 -7.67 7.87 -3.13
C LEU A 239 -7.70 9.26 -2.50
#